data_AF-A0A4V6DY09-F1
#
_entry.id   AF-A0A4V6DY09-F1
#
_cell.length_a   1.000
_cell.length_b   1.000
_cell.length_c   1.000
_cell.angle_alpha   90.00
_cell.angle_beta   90.00
_cell.angle_gamma   90.00
#
_symmetry.space_group_name_H-M   'P 1'
#
loop_
_entity.id
_entity.type
_entity.pdbx_description
1 polymer ?
#
loop_
_entity_poly.entity_id
_entity_poly.type
_entity_poly.pdbx_seq_one_letter_code
_entity_poly.pdbx_strand_id
1 'polypeptide(L)'
;MKVAYVFATAGQTIEYVLGDMILPQLEAGAHGADVVGMFFFHDNTYALRKDDPLGQRLADVAAEQEILLMLCDQCATRRGLAEFDHTDEHGRDHYEPTDTVQGATVGCFPDLYEALGEVGVDQVITL
;
A
#
# COMPACT_ATOMS: atom_id res chain seq x y z
N MET A 1 15.28 -2.53 -11.16
CA MET A 1 14.27 -3.59 -11.36
C MET A 1 13.05 -3.14 -10.61
N LYS A 2 11.92 -3.04 -11.29
CA LYS A 2 10.67 -2.52 -10.74
C LYS A 2 9.93 -3.61 -9.97
N VAL A 3 9.73 -3.38 -8.68
CA VAL A 3 9.11 -4.35 -7.77
C VAL A 3 7.84 -3.78 -7.17
N ALA A 4 6.79 -4.61 -7.08
CA ALA A 4 5.62 -4.32 -6.28
C ALA A 4 5.48 -5.32 -5.13
N TYR A 5 5.18 -4.83 -3.92
CA TYR A 5 4.99 -5.66 -2.75
C TYR A 5 3.50 -5.87 -2.45
N VAL A 6 3.13 -7.09 -2.09
CA VAL A 6 1.79 -7.44 -1.63
C VAL A 6 1.90 -8.00 -0.20
N PHE A 7 1.50 -7.21 0.79
CA PHE A 7 1.53 -7.60 2.20
C PHE A 7 0.26 -8.37 2.56
N ALA A 8 0.29 -9.69 2.37
CA ALA A 8 -0.85 -10.60 2.55
C ALA A 8 -0.66 -11.63 3.67
N THR A 9 0.56 -11.84 4.18
CA THR A 9 0.78 -12.77 5.29
C THR A 9 0.33 -12.17 6.62
N ALA A 10 -0.36 -12.97 7.42
CA ALA A 10 -0.74 -12.62 8.79
C ALA A 10 0.41 -12.87 9.79
N GLY A 11 0.59 -11.98 10.77
CA GLY A 11 1.61 -12.08 11.83
C GLY A 11 2.26 -10.72 12.14
N GLN A 12 3.33 -10.70 12.96
CA GLN A 12 4.17 -9.49 13.17
C GLN A 12 5.11 -9.23 11.98
N THR A 13 4.67 -9.52 10.75
CA THR A 13 5.51 -9.39 9.55
C THR A 13 5.63 -7.95 9.10
N ILE A 14 4.63 -7.09 9.36
CA ILE A 14 4.68 -5.70 8.88
C ILE A 14 5.72 -4.86 9.62
N GLU A 15 5.77 -4.92 10.95
CA GLU A 15 6.76 -4.18 11.74
C GLU A 15 8.18 -4.64 11.42
N TYR A 16 8.39 -5.96 11.33
CA TYR A 16 9.69 -6.53 11.06
C TYR A 16 10.13 -6.40 9.59
N VAL A 17 9.34 -6.89 8.63
CA VAL A 17 9.76 -6.94 7.21
C VAL A 17 9.68 -5.55 6.57
N LEU A 18 8.59 -4.80 6.79
CA LEU A 18 8.50 -3.45 6.25
C LEU A 18 9.27 -2.47 7.13
N GLY A 19 9.03 -2.45 8.45
CA GLY A 19 9.59 -1.43 9.34
C GLY A 19 11.08 -1.56 9.65
N ASP A 20 11.59 -2.78 9.86
CA ASP A 20 13.00 -3.01 10.22
C ASP A 20 13.89 -3.36 9.01
N MET A 21 13.31 -3.78 7.88
CA MET A 21 14.08 -4.21 6.69
C MET A 21 13.87 -3.33 5.46
N ILE A 22 12.68 -3.32 4.86
CA ILE A 22 12.45 -2.64 3.57
C ILE A 22 12.54 -1.11 3.72
N LEU A 23 11.80 -0.52 4.65
CA LEU A 23 11.71 0.92 4.78
C LEU A 23 13.06 1.59 5.09
N PRO A 24 13.89 1.11 6.04
CA PRO A 24 15.22 1.70 6.26
C PRO A 24 16.12 1.65 5.03
N GLN A 25 15.98 0.63 4.17
CA GLN A 25 16.73 0.52 2.93
C GLN A 25 16.24 1.51 1.87
N LEU A 26 14.94 1.76 1.80
CA LEU A 26 14.36 2.79 0.92
C LEU A 26 14.78 4.19 1.37
N GLU A 27 14.70 4.49 2.67
CA GLU A 27 15.15 5.76 3.27
C GLU A 27 16.64 6.02 2.99
N ALA A 28 17.47 4.97 3.05
CA ALA A 28 18.91 5.08 2.78
C ALA A 28 19.27 5.08 1.28
N GLY A 29 18.30 4.92 0.37
CA GLY A 29 18.56 4.76 -1.07
C GLY A 29 19.40 3.52 -1.41
N ALA A 30 19.35 2.48 -0.57
CA ALA A 30 20.19 1.29 -0.66
C ALA A 30 19.40 -0.02 -0.87
N HIS A 31 18.11 0.07 -1.20
CA HIS A 31 17.24 -1.10 -1.40
C HIS A 31 17.61 -1.92 -2.64
N GLY A 32 18.10 -1.27 -3.69
CA GLY A 32 18.58 -1.93 -4.93
C GLY A 32 17.49 -2.34 -5.92
N ALA A 33 16.21 -2.23 -5.55
CA ALA A 33 15.07 -2.31 -6.45
C ALA A 33 14.32 -0.98 -6.49
N ASP A 34 13.66 -0.72 -7.62
CA ASP A 34 12.78 0.43 -7.81
C ASP A 34 11.38 0.00 -7.34
N VAL A 35 11.01 0.34 -6.11
CA VAL A 35 9.70 -0.07 -5.59
C VAL A 35 8.64 0.84 -6.17
N VAL A 36 7.68 0.28 -6.90
CA VAL A 36 6.65 1.06 -7.63
C VAL A 36 5.28 0.99 -6.97
N GLY A 37 5.08 0.05 -6.05
CA GLY A 37 3.84 -0.01 -5.29
C GLY A 37 3.85 -1.02 -4.15
N MET A 38 2.97 -0.80 -3.19
CA MET A 38 2.74 -1.63 -2.02
C MET A 38 1.24 -1.78 -1.78
N PHE A 39 0.75 -3.02 -1.72
CA PHE A 39 -0.66 -3.34 -1.49
C PHE A 39 -0.86 -4.09 -0.18
N PHE A 40 -1.73 -3.59 0.69
CA PHE A 40 -1.89 -4.04 2.07
C PHE A 40 -3.22 -4.77 2.28
N PHE A 41 -3.14 -6.02 2.76
CA PHE A 41 -4.29 -6.84 3.12
C PHE A 41 -4.42 -7.05 4.63
N HIS A 42 -5.60 -7.48 5.06
CA HIS A 42 -5.88 -7.87 6.46
C HIS A 42 -5.46 -6.77 7.45
N ASP A 43 -4.79 -7.13 8.54
CA ASP A 43 -4.34 -6.17 9.56
C ASP A 43 -3.12 -5.34 9.11
N ASN A 44 -2.46 -5.71 8.01
CA ASN A 44 -1.33 -4.93 7.48
C ASN A 44 -1.80 -3.53 7.04
N THR A 45 -3.10 -3.34 6.77
CA THR A 45 -3.67 -2.02 6.49
C THR A 45 -3.48 -1.03 7.64
N TYR A 46 -3.37 -1.51 8.88
CA TYR A 46 -3.12 -0.62 10.03
C TYR A 46 -1.75 0.07 9.97
N ALA A 47 -0.79 -0.43 9.18
CA ALA A 47 0.47 0.26 8.97
C ALA A 47 0.28 1.63 8.29
N LEU A 48 -0.84 1.84 7.57
CA LEU A 48 -1.15 3.11 6.90
C LEU A 48 -2.24 3.91 7.62
N ARG A 49 -2.60 3.56 8.86
CA ARG A 49 -3.53 4.40 9.64
C ARG A 49 -2.88 5.75 9.95
N LYS A 50 -3.71 6.76 10.10
CA LYS A 50 -3.30 8.10 10.52
C LYS A 50 -2.54 8.04 11.85
N ASP A 51 -1.52 8.86 11.96
CA ASP A 51 -0.65 9.01 13.14
C ASP A 51 0.18 7.74 13.49
N ASP A 52 0.23 6.73 12.63
CA ASP A 52 1.13 5.59 12.82
C ASP A 52 2.58 5.97 12.49
N PRO A 53 3.55 5.76 13.42
CA PRO A 53 4.94 6.14 13.18
C PRO A 53 5.58 5.43 11.98
N LEU A 54 5.23 4.17 11.72
CA LEU A 54 5.72 3.43 10.57
C LEU A 54 5.09 3.98 9.29
N GLY A 55 3.77 4.17 9.31
CA GLY A 55 3.01 4.70 8.19
C GLY A 55 3.48 6.07 7.74
N GLN A 56 3.78 6.99 8.67
CA GLN A 56 4.23 8.34 8.32
C GLN A 56 5.59 8.34 7.61
N ARG A 57 6.54 7.55 8.12
CA ARG A 57 7.83 7.38 7.45
C ARG A 57 7.68 6.78 6.06
N LEU A 58 6.81 5.78 5.92
CA LEU A 58 6.54 5.17 4.62
C LEU A 58 5.87 6.16 3.65
N ALA A 59 4.95 7.00 4.13
CA ALA A 59 4.28 8.00 3.31
C ALA A 59 5.26 9.06 2.78
N ASP A 60 6.21 9.52 3.61
CA ASP A 60 7.25 10.46 3.20
C ASP A 60 8.11 9.87 2.06
N VAL A 61 8.60 8.64 2.26
CA VAL A 61 9.38 7.90 1.24
C VAL A 61 8.57 7.66 -0.03
N ALA A 62 7.30 7.29 0.12
CA ALA A 62 6.42 7.02 -1.02
C ALA A 62 6.14 8.28 -1.85
N ALA A 63 5.99 9.43 -1.20
CA ALA A 63 5.83 10.71 -1.89
C ALA A 63 7.11 11.12 -2.63
N GLU A 64 8.29 10.89 -2.04
CA GLU A 64 9.58 11.21 -2.66
C GLU A 64 9.93 10.29 -3.83
N GLN A 65 9.57 9.01 -3.74
CA GLN A 65 9.95 7.97 -4.70
C GLN A 65 8.80 7.52 -5.61
N GLU A 66 7.67 8.23 -5.57
CA GLU A 66 6.47 7.95 -6.38
C GLU A 66 5.95 6.51 -6.21
N ILE A 67 5.94 6.01 -4.97
CA ILE A 67 5.48 4.66 -4.63
C ILE A 67 3.96 4.68 -4.40
N LEU A 68 3.22 3.84 -5.10
CA LEU A 68 1.81 3.62 -4.81
C LEU A 68 1.64 2.95 -3.43
N LEU A 69 0.86 3.57 -2.54
CA LEU A 69 0.40 2.95 -1.30
C LEU A 69 -1.09 2.63 -1.42
N MET A 70 -1.46 1.34 -1.43
CA MET A 70 -2.84 0.91 -1.61
C MET A 70 -3.32 0.01 -0.47
N LEU A 71 -4.52 0.28 0.03
CA LEU A 71 -5.23 -0.52 1.02
C LEU A 71 -6.28 -1.36 0.30
N CYS A 72 -6.41 -2.65 0.65
CA CYS A 72 -7.53 -3.45 0.17
C CYS A 72 -8.85 -2.87 0.69
N ASP A 73 -9.75 -2.52 -0.22
CA ASP A 73 -11.09 -1.99 0.02
C ASP A 73 -11.84 -2.69 1.17
N GLN A 74 -12.05 -4.01 1.07
CA GLN A 74 -12.79 -4.78 2.05
C GLN A 74 -12.07 -4.85 3.40
N CYS A 75 -10.74 -4.82 3.40
CA CYS A 75 -9.95 -4.86 4.63
C CYS A 75 -9.97 -3.51 5.34
N ALA A 76 -9.84 -2.42 4.57
CA ALA A 76 -9.82 -1.05 5.05
C ALA A 76 -11.18 -0.63 5.61
N THR A 77 -12.27 -0.89 4.89
CA THR A 77 -13.63 -0.55 5.34
C THR A 77 -13.96 -1.24 6.68
N ARG A 78 -13.61 -2.52 6.83
CA ARG A 78 -13.84 -3.27 8.10
C ARG A 78 -13.03 -2.73 9.27
N ARG A 79 -11.99 -1.94 9.01
CA ARG A 79 -11.07 -1.38 10.00
C ARG A 79 -11.27 0.12 10.23
N GLY A 80 -12.26 0.73 9.57
CA GLY A 80 -12.52 2.16 9.64
C GLY A 80 -11.44 2.99 8.93
N LEU A 81 -10.80 2.43 7.89
CA LEU A 81 -9.76 3.09 7.10
C LEU A 81 -10.23 3.48 5.69
N ALA A 82 -11.48 3.17 5.35
CA ALA A 82 -12.08 3.52 4.07
C ALA A 82 -13.59 3.73 4.21
N GLU A 83 -14.13 4.67 3.44
CA GLU A 83 -15.56 4.94 3.33
C GLU A 83 -16.03 4.70 1.89
N PHE A 84 -17.27 4.25 1.75
CA PHE A 84 -17.88 4.06 0.43
C PHE A 84 -18.02 5.39 -0.29
N ASP A 85 -17.66 5.41 -1.57
CA ASP A 85 -17.81 6.58 -2.44
C ASP A 85 -18.96 6.37 -3.43
N HIS A 86 -18.78 5.48 -4.41
CA HIS A 86 -19.78 5.21 -5.45
C HIS A 86 -19.68 3.80 -6.02
N THR A 87 -20.69 3.40 -6.79
CA THR A 87 -20.65 2.18 -7.63
C THR A 87 -20.51 2.59 -9.09
N ASP A 88 -19.53 2.03 -9.80
CA ASP A 88 -19.29 2.34 -11.21
C ASP A 88 -20.32 1.70 -12.16
N GLU A 89 -20.22 2.04 -13.46
CA GLU A 89 -21.10 1.51 -14.51
C GLU A 89 -20.97 -0.02 -14.71
N HIS A 90 -19.91 -0.62 -14.19
CA HIS A 90 -19.67 -2.05 -14.19
C HIS A 90 -20.13 -2.75 -12.91
N GLY A 91 -20.75 -2.00 -11.98
CA GLY A 91 -21.26 -2.54 -10.72
C GLY A 91 -20.18 -2.80 -9.68
N ARG A 92 -19.01 -2.16 -9.78
CA ARG A 92 -17.95 -2.24 -8.76
C ARG A 92 -18.07 -1.08 -7.79
N ASP A 93 -17.98 -1.40 -6.50
CA ASP A 93 -17.96 -0.40 -5.44
C ASP A 93 -16.55 0.20 -5.30
N HIS A 94 -16.51 1.53 -5.22
CA HIS A 94 -15.31 2.34 -5.03
C HIS A 94 -15.33 2.99 -3.66
N TYR A 95 -14.15 3.19 -3.10
CA TYR A 95 -13.97 3.65 -1.73
C TYR A 95 -12.87 4.70 -1.66
N GLU A 96 -13.04 5.65 -0.75
CA GLU A 96 -12.05 6.68 -0.45
C GLU A 96 -11.37 6.38 0.89
N PRO A 97 -10.06 6.64 1.03
CA PRO A 97 -9.36 6.49 2.29
C PRO A 97 -9.89 7.45 3.35
N THR A 98 -10.08 6.96 4.58
CA THR A 98 -10.36 7.77 5.77
C THR A 98 -9.44 7.35 6.90
N ASP A 99 -9.06 8.28 7.79
CA ASP A 99 -8.17 7.99 8.92
C ASP A 99 -6.87 7.25 8.51
N THR A 100 -6.30 7.58 7.34
CA THR A 100 -5.03 7.05 6.83
C THR A 100 -3.93 8.12 6.77
N VAL A 101 -2.70 7.67 6.53
CA VAL A 101 -1.58 8.52 6.15
C VAL A 101 -1.83 9.19 4.80
N GLN A 102 -1.12 10.30 4.54
CA GLN A 102 -1.22 11.02 3.26
C GLN A 102 -0.72 10.15 2.10
N GLY A 103 -1.40 10.22 0.95
CA GLY A 103 -1.01 9.47 -0.25
C GLY A 103 -1.42 8.00 -0.24
N ALA A 104 -2.02 7.51 0.85
CA ALA A 104 -2.69 6.21 0.84
C ALA A 104 -3.90 6.26 -0.09
N THR A 105 -4.11 5.17 -0.83
CA THR A 105 -5.27 4.93 -1.69
C THR A 105 -6.00 3.69 -1.22
N VAL A 106 -7.25 3.52 -1.65
CA VAL A 106 -8.04 2.33 -1.37
C VAL A 106 -8.47 1.73 -2.71
N GLY A 107 -8.37 0.41 -2.84
CA GLY A 107 -8.75 -0.26 -4.07
C GLY A 107 -8.76 -1.76 -3.97
N CYS A 108 -9.08 -2.39 -5.09
CA CYS A 108 -9.07 -3.82 -5.29
C CYS A 108 -8.03 -4.19 -6.38
N PHE A 109 -7.99 -5.46 -6.78
CA PHE A 109 -7.03 -5.93 -7.78
C PHE A 109 -7.10 -5.22 -9.13
N PRO A 110 -8.30 -4.91 -9.71
CA PRO A 110 -8.35 -4.15 -10.95
C PRO A 110 -7.64 -2.81 -10.86
N ASP A 111 -7.82 -2.08 -9.74
CA ASP A 111 -7.24 -0.76 -9.52
C ASP A 111 -5.72 -0.86 -9.33
N LEU A 112 -5.26 -1.93 -8.64
CA LEU A 112 -3.84 -2.26 -8.56
C LEU A 112 -3.23 -2.50 -9.95
N TYR A 113 -3.90 -3.28 -10.79
CA TYR A 113 -3.41 -3.61 -12.13
C TYR A 113 -3.41 -2.41 -13.06
N GLU A 114 -4.41 -1.54 -12.95
CA GLU A 114 -4.45 -0.28 -13.68
C GLU A 114 -3.28 0.62 -13.26
N ALA A 115 -3.10 0.85 -11.95
CA ALA A 115 -2.04 1.71 -11.43
C ALA A 115 -0.63 1.18 -11.74
N LEU A 116 -0.41 -0.13 -11.64
CA LEU A 116 0.92 -0.74 -11.87
C LEU A 116 1.18 -1.07 -13.35
N GLY A 117 0.14 -1.25 -14.15
CA GLY A 117 0.24 -1.64 -15.55
C GLY A 117 0.95 -0.59 -16.41
N GLU A 118 0.72 0.69 -16.12
CA GLU A 118 1.37 1.79 -16.83
C GLU A 118 2.86 1.92 -16.49
N VAL A 119 3.24 1.54 -15.26
CA VAL A 119 4.60 1.71 -14.75
C VAL A 119 5.53 0.57 -15.21
N GLY A 120 4.99 -0.61 -15.51
CA GLY A 120 5.74 -1.78 -15.98
C GLY A 120 6.52 -2.47 -14.85
N VAL A 121 5.86 -3.37 -14.13
CA VAL A 121 6.44 -4.14 -13.00
C VAL A 121 7.23 -5.34 -13.51
N ASP A 122 8.48 -5.50 -13.06
CA ASP A 122 9.31 -6.68 -13.37
C ASP A 122 8.95 -7.88 -12.47
N GLN A 123 8.63 -7.62 -11.20
CA GLN A 123 8.31 -8.66 -10.22
C GLN A 123 7.29 -8.19 -9.17
N VAL A 124 6.32 -9.05 -8.88
CA VAL A 124 5.42 -8.91 -7.72
C VAL A 124 5.88 -9.87 -6.63
N ILE A 125 6.11 -9.36 -5.43
CA ILE A 125 6.58 -10.14 -4.27
C ILE A 125 5.50 -10.12 -3.20
N THR A 126 4.97 -11.30 -2.85
CA THR A 126 4.02 -11.44 -1.74
C THR A 126 4.77 -11.69 -0.43
N LEU A 127 4.46 -10.89 0.59
CA LEU A 127 5.07 -10.88 1.91
C LEU A 127 4.04 -11.14 2.99
#